data_AF-A0A358RHX5-F1
#
_entry.id   AF-A0A358RHX5-F1
#
_cell.length_a   1.000
_cell.length_b   1.000
_cell.length_c   1.000
_cell.angle_alpha   90.00
_cell.angle_beta   90.00
_cell.angle_gamma   90.00
#
_symmetry.space_group_name_H-M   'P 1'
#
loop_
_entity.id
_entity.type
_entity.pdbx_description
1 polymer ?
#
loop_
_entity_poly.entity_id
_entity_poly.type
_entity_poly.pdbx_seq_one_letter_code
_entity_poly.pdbx_strand_id
1 'polypeptide(L)'
;MLYISWQLSLVMLAFIVVVFVTSFVFRKIVRKVFTKERQYISDLNTFLNENLSGMKLIQIFNRQKKKDDEFLQKNENLRKSRYAVVLAFGIYRPFITLLYISSIAVTFWLGMEFGLDAGMIVAFYLYLSRFFNPIQNLADQLNNLQKATTASERLFNLLDVKPEIRDRKDAVTVDKFEGKIEFKNV
;
A
#
# COMPACT_ATOMS: atom_id res chain seq x y z
N MET A 1 30.19 2.16 13.46
CA MET A 1 30.07 0.73 13.79
C MET A 1 31.35 -0.02 13.46
N LEU A 2 31.72 -0.15 12.18
CA LEU A 2 32.93 -0.89 11.76
C LEU A 2 34.25 -0.36 12.37
N TYR A 3 34.37 0.95 12.56
CA TYR A 3 35.51 1.57 13.24
C TYR A 3 35.53 1.37 14.77
N ILE A 4 34.40 1.01 15.40
CA ILE A 4 34.30 0.80 16.85
C ILE A 4 34.62 -0.66 17.19
N SER A 5 33.92 -1.60 16.54
CA SER A 5 34.21 -3.02 16.58
C SER A 5 33.71 -3.67 15.30
N TRP A 6 34.63 -4.25 14.54
CA TRP A 6 34.29 -4.94 13.30
C TRP A 6 33.55 -6.26 13.59
N GLN A 7 33.87 -6.96 14.69
CA GLN A 7 33.18 -8.21 15.08
C GLN A 7 31.70 -7.96 15.38
N LEU A 8 31.39 -6.98 16.24
CA LEU A 8 30.00 -6.67 16.61
C LEU A 8 29.22 -6.09 15.42
N SER A 9 29.89 -5.35 14.54
CA SER A 9 29.28 -4.82 13.31
C SER A 9 28.85 -5.92 12.35
N LEU A 10 29.64 -6.99 12.19
CA LEU A 10 29.28 -8.12 11.34
C LEU A 10 28.05 -8.86 11.89
N VAL A 11 27.98 -9.05 13.21
CA VAL A 11 26.81 -9.66 13.86
C VAL A 11 25.55 -8.83 13.60
N MET A 12 25.64 -7.51 13.76
CA MET A 12 24.52 -6.62 13.45
C MET A 12 24.12 -6.65 11.97
N LEU A 13 25.10 -6.66 11.08
CA LEU A 13 24.85 -6.77 9.65
C LEU A 13 24.12 -8.08 9.32
N ALA A 14 24.48 -9.19 9.97
CA ALA A 14 23.78 -10.46 9.83
C ALA A 14 22.30 -10.35 10.25
N PHE A 15 22.00 -9.74 11.40
CA PHE A 15 20.60 -9.49 11.82
C PHE A 15 19.85 -8.61 10.81
N ILE A 16 20.49 -7.54 10.32
CA ILE A 16 19.91 -6.64 9.31
C ILE A 16 19.58 -7.42 8.02
N VAL A 17 20.50 -8.26 7.54
CA VAL A 17 20.29 -9.09 6.35
C VAL A 17 19.15 -10.10 6.57
N VAL A 18 19.10 -10.75 7.74
CA VAL A 18 18.02 -11.68 8.08
C VAL A 18 16.66 -10.98 8.11
N VAL A 19 16.58 -9.79 8.72
CA VAL A 19 15.36 -8.97 8.73
C VAL A 19 14.99 -8.57 7.31
N PHE A 20 15.93 -8.09 6.50
CA PHE A 20 15.66 -7.70 5.12
C PHE A 20 15.10 -8.85 4.27
N VAL A 21 15.75 -10.03 4.32
CA VAL A 21 15.32 -11.22 3.57
C VAL A 21 13.94 -11.68 4.04
N THR A 22 13.72 -11.78 5.35
CA THR A 22 12.42 -12.21 5.90
C THR A 22 11.31 -11.22 5.56
N SER A 23 11.55 -9.91 5.69
CA SER A 23 10.63 -8.86 5.23
C SER A 23 10.32 -8.97 3.74
N PHE A 24 11.32 -9.24 2.89
CA PHE A 24 11.11 -9.40 1.46
C PHE A 24 10.23 -10.62 1.12
N VAL A 25 10.43 -11.74 1.82
CA VAL A 25 9.61 -12.96 1.65
C VAL A 25 8.17 -12.71 2.14
N PHE A 26 8.00 -12.15 3.34
CA PHE A 26 6.69 -11.86 3.91
C PHE A 26 5.90 -10.84 3.08
N ARG A 27 6.58 -9.89 2.42
CA ARG A 27 5.96 -8.94 1.49
C ARG A 27 5.11 -9.64 0.43
N LYS A 28 5.59 -10.75 -0.14
CA LYS A 28 4.87 -11.50 -1.17
C LYS A 28 3.57 -12.13 -0.62
N ILE A 29 3.63 -12.66 0.59
CA ILE A 29 2.49 -13.26 1.29
C ILE A 29 1.45 -12.18 1.62
N VAL A 30 1.88 -11.10 2.28
CA VAL A 30 1.03 -9.97 2.66
C VAL A 30 0.36 -9.35 1.43
N ARG A 31 1.12 -9.10 0.36
CA ARG A 31 0.56 -8.57 -0.89
C ARG A 31 -0.55 -9.47 -1.45
N LYS A 32 -0.36 -10.79 -1.45
CA LYS A 32 -1.35 -11.75 -1.98
C LYS A 32 -2.66 -11.71 -1.19
N VAL A 33 -2.60 -11.75 0.14
CA VAL A 33 -3.81 -11.72 0.99
C VAL A 33 -4.53 -10.37 0.91
N PHE A 34 -3.77 -9.28 0.84
CA PHE A 34 -4.32 -7.93 0.75
C PHE A 34 -4.99 -7.65 -0.60
N THR A 35 -4.41 -8.14 -1.71
CA THR A 35 -5.04 -8.08 -3.03
C THR A 35 -6.36 -8.87 -3.04
N LYS A 36 -6.39 -10.05 -2.42
CA LYS A 36 -7.61 -10.87 -2.33
C LYS A 36 -8.70 -10.20 -1.50
N GLU A 37 -8.34 -9.58 -0.37
CA GLU A 37 -9.29 -8.80 0.45
C GLU A 37 -9.91 -7.65 -0.36
N ARG A 38 -9.07 -6.88 -1.08
CA ARG A 38 -9.55 -5.79 -1.95
C ARG A 38 -10.50 -6.28 -3.04
N GLN A 39 -10.26 -7.44 -3.63
CA GLN A 39 -11.17 -8.02 -4.62
C GLN A 39 -12.55 -8.28 -3.99
N TYR A 40 -12.61 -8.91 -2.81
CA TYR A 40 -13.89 -9.16 -2.14
C TYR A 40 -14.61 -7.88 -1.70
N ILE A 41 -13.87 -6.83 -1.31
CA ILE A 41 -14.47 -5.51 -1.05
C ILE A 41 -15.11 -4.97 -2.34
N SER A 42 -14.42 -5.08 -3.47
CA SER A 42 -14.97 -4.66 -4.77
C SER A 42 -16.23 -5.44 -5.12
N ASP A 43 -16.19 -6.77 -5.02
CA ASP A 43 -17.33 -7.65 -5.34
C ASP A 43 -18.55 -7.38 -4.45
N LEU A 44 -18.32 -7.05 -3.16
CA LEU A 44 -19.37 -6.68 -2.22
C LEU A 44 -19.95 -5.31 -2.55
N ASN A 45 -19.10 -4.33 -2.87
CA ASN A 45 -19.54 -2.98 -3.25
C ASN A 45 -20.33 -2.98 -4.56
N THR A 46 -19.89 -3.73 -5.57
CA THR A 46 -20.64 -3.92 -6.83
C THR A 46 -22.00 -4.54 -6.55
N PHE A 47 -22.05 -5.60 -5.72
CA PHE A 47 -23.32 -6.22 -5.34
C PHE A 47 -24.25 -5.23 -4.62
N LEU A 48 -23.73 -4.46 -3.67
CA LEU A 48 -24.53 -3.44 -2.98
C LEU A 48 -25.04 -2.38 -3.96
N ASN A 49 -24.19 -1.90 -4.88
CA ASN A 49 -24.59 -0.90 -5.86
C ASN A 49 -25.75 -1.40 -6.74
N GLU A 50 -25.62 -2.60 -7.32
CA GLU A 50 -26.66 -3.21 -8.15
C GLU A 50 -27.99 -3.41 -7.40
N ASN A 51 -27.93 -3.94 -6.17
CA ASN A 51 -29.15 -4.28 -5.43
C ASN A 51 -29.80 -3.06 -4.77
N LEU A 52 -29.04 -2.03 -4.38
CA LEU A 52 -29.61 -0.79 -3.87
C LEU A 52 -30.27 0.02 -4.99
N SER A 53 -29.61 0.14 -6.15
CA SER A 53 -30.22 0.77 -7.33
C SER A 53 -31.44 -0.01 -7.84
N GLY A 54 -31.42 -1.34 -7.72
CA GLY A 54 -32.51 -2.25 -8.11
C GLY A 54 -33.54 -2.56 -7.01
N MET A 55 -33.50 -1.89 -5.84
CA MET A 55 -34.26 -2.31 -4.66
C MET A 55 -35.77 -2.44 -4.91
N LYS A 56 -36.36 -1.50 -5.67
CA LYS A 56 -37.78 -1.54 -6.02
C LYS A 56 -38.14 -2.81 -6.80
N LEU A 57 -37.28 -3.25 -7.71
CA LEU A 57 -37.49 -4.48 -8.49
C LEU A 57 -37.42 -5.72 -7.59
N ILE A 58 -36.44 -5.76 -6.67
CA ILE A 58 -36.27 -6.86 -5.71
C ILE A 58 -37.51 -7.00 -4.83
N GLN A 59 -38.09 -5.87 -4.38
CA GLN A 59 -39.31 -5.84 -3.57
C GLN A 59 -40.55 -6.30 -4.36
N ILE A 60 -40.71 -5.84 -5.61
CA ILE A 60 -41.81 -6.26 -6.48
C ILE A 60 -41.82 -7.78 -6.68
N PHE A 61 -40.65 -8.38 -6.84
CA PHE A 61 -40.52 -9.84 -6.99
C PHE A 61 -40.40 -10.60 -5.66
N ASN A 62 -40.52 -9.92 -4.52
CA ASN A 62 -40.38 -10.49 -3.17
C ASN A 62 -39.11 -11.34 -2.98
N ARG A 63 -37.96 -10.86 -3.50
CA ARG A 63 -36.66 -11.57 -3.50
C ARG A 63 -35.67 -11.08 -2.43
N GLN A 64 -36.09 -10.26 -1.48
CA GLN A 64 -35.23 -9.67 -0.45
C GLN A 64 -34.43 -10.73 0.31
N LYS A 65 -35.09 -11.79 0.79
CA LYS A 65 -34.43 -12.87 1.55
C LYS A 65 -33.34 -13.57 0.73
N LYS A 66 -33.62 -13.87 -0.54
CA LYS A 66 -32.62 -14.47 -1.45
C LYS A 66 -31.40 -13.56 -1.62
N LYS A 67 -31.63 -12.25 -1.75
CA LYS A 67 -30.54 -11.26 -1.87
C LYS A 67 -29.75 -11.07 -0.57
N ASP A 68 -30.40 -11.20 0.57
CA ASP A 68 -29.74 -11.23 1.87
C ASP A 68 -28.83 -12.46 2.02
N ASP A 69 -29.31 -13.64 1.63
CA ASP A 69 -28.48 -14.86 1.64
C ASP A 69 -27.25 -14.73 0.71
N GLU A 70 -27.42 -14.16 -0.49
CA GLU A 70 -26.31 -13.84 -1.42
C GLU A 70 -25.32 -12.83 -0.81
N PHE A 71 -25.83 -11.81 -0.11
CA PHE A 71 -25.00 -10.83 0.60
C PHE A 71 -24.17 -11.48 1.71
N LEU A 72 -24.80 -12.31 2.54
CA LEU A 72 -24.13 -13.00 3.65
C LEU A 72 -23.00 -13.89 3.13
N GLN A 73 -23.20 -14.57 1.99
CA GLN A 73 -22.14 -15.38 1.37
C GLN A 73 -20.95 -14.53 0.91
N LYS A 74 -21.21 -13.39 0.25
CA LYS A 74 -20.14 -12.45 -0.16
C LYS A 74 -19.42 -11.84 1.04
N ASN A 75 -20.16 -11.47 2.07
CA ASN A 75 -19.60 -10.93 3.31
C ASN A 75 -18.74 -11.96 4.05
N GLU A 76 -19.14 -13.24 4.05
CA GLU A 76 -18.35 -14.31 4.66
C GLU A 76 -17.01 -14.52 3.93
N ASN A 77 -16.99 -14.42 2.59
CA ASN A 77 -15.76 -14.46 1.82
C ASN A 77 -14.82 -13.29 2.17
N LEU A 78 -15.37 -12.08 2.30
CA LEU A 78 -14.62 -10.92 2.77
C LEU A 78 -14.08 -11.14 4.20
N ARG A 79 -14.91 -11.66 5.12
CA ARG A 79 -14.51 -11.94 6.50
C ARG A 79 -13.33 -12.92 6.56
N LYS A 80 -13.41 -14.04 5.82
CA LYS A 80 -12.32 -15.02 5.73
C LYS A 80 -11.03 -14.41 5.18
N SER A 81 -11.13 -13.58 4.13
CA SER A 81 -9.97 -12.92 3.54
C SER A 81 -9.33 -11.92 4.50
N ARG A 82 -10.15 -11.15 5.22
CA ARG A 82 -9.69 -10.19 6.23
C ARG A 82 -8.99 -10.90 7.38
N TYR A 83 -9.50 -12.05 7.82
CA TYR A 83 -8.84 -12.86 8.84
C TYR A 83 -7.44 -13.33 8.38
N ALA A 84 -7.28 -13.73 7.13
CA ALA A 84 -5.98 -14.09 6.57
C ALA A 84 -4.99 -12.91 6.54
N VAL A 85 -5.47 -11.69 6.28
CA VAL A 85 -4.65 -10.47 6.38
C VAL A 85 -4.21 -10.22 7.82
N VAL A 86 -5.13 -10.31 8.78
CA VAL A 86 -4.83 -10.15 10.21
C VAL A 86 -3.81 -11.18 10.67
N LEU A 87 -3.96 -12.45 10.30
CA LEU A 87 -2.99 -13.50 10.63
C LEU A 87 -1.61 -13.23 10.02
N ALA A 88 -1.55 -12.79 8.76
CA ALA A 88 -0.27 -12.49 8.11
C ALA A 88 0.51 -11.39 8.86
N PHE A 89 -0.16 -10.30 9.24
CA PHE A 89 0.44 -9.24 10.06
C PHE A 89 0.70 -9.67 11.50
N GLY A 90 -0.19 -10.50 12.06
CA GLY A 90 -0.10 -11.06 13.41
C GLY A 90 1.07 -12.01 13.60
N ILE A 91 1.57 -12.63 12.53
CA ILE A 91 2.81 -13.44 12.56
C ILE A 91 4.03 -12.57 12.27
N TYR A 92 3.94 -11.71 11.25
CA TYR A 92 5.07 -10.89 10.80
C TYR A 92 5.57 -9.92 11.87
N ARG A 93 4.68 -9.17 12.52
CA ARG A 93 5.08 -8.15 13.51
C ARG A 93 5.80 -8.77 14.71
N PRO A 94 5.25 -9.79 15.40
CA PRO A 94 5.96 -10.43 16.52
C PRO A 94 7.29 -11.06 16.10
N PHE A 95 7.35 -11.66 14.91
CA PHE A 95 8.60 -12.25 14.41
C PHE A 95 9.71 -11.21 14.24
N ILE A 96 9.41 -10.05 13.66
CA ILE A 96 10.38 -8.94 13.53
C ILE A 96 10.75 -8.38 14.90
N THR A 97 9.79 -8.24 15.82
CA THR A 97 10.06 -7.81 17.20
C THR A 97 10.98 -8.79 17.93
N LEU A 98 10.80 -10.10 17.75
CA LEU A 98 11.68 -11.12 18.32
C LEU A 98 13.10 -10.99 17.77
N LEU A 99 13.27 -10.84 16.45
CA LEU A 99 14.59 -10.62 15.85
C LEU A 99 15.26 -9.34 16.39
N TYR A 100 14.48 -8.27 16.60
CA TYR A 100 14.98 -7.03 17.18
C TYR A 100 15.47 -7.25 18.62
N ILE A 101 14.64 -7.83 19.49
CA ILE A 101 15.01 -8.11 20.89
C ILE A 101 16.22 -9.06 20.97
N SER A 102 16.25 -10.11 20.13
CA SER A 102 17.39 -11.01 20.03
C SER A 102 18.66 -10.29 19.58
N SER A 103 18.56 -9.37 18.61
CA SER A 103 19.72 -8.58 18.17
C SER A 103 20.30 -7.72 19.29
N ILE A 104 19.43 -7.15 20.13
CA ILE A 104 19.84 -6.39 21.32
C ILE A 104 20.53 -7.32 22.31
N ALA A 105 19.90 -8.44 22.68
CA ALA A 105 20.45 -9.39 23.64
C ALA A 105 21.85 -9.90 23.23
N VAL A 106 22.02 -10.28 21.96
CA VAL A 106 23.30 -10.71 21.40
C VAL A 106 24.33 -9.59 21.40
N THR A 107 23.92 -8.35 21.08
CA THR A 107 24.81 -7.18 21.10
C THR A 107 25.34 -6.90 22.49
N PHE A 108 24.49 -6.97 23.52
CA PHE A 108 24.92 -6.79 24.91
C PHE A 108 25.84 -7.91 25.36
N TRP A 109 25.50 -9.16 25.06
CA TRP A 109 26.31 -10.32 25.46
C TRP A 109 27.71 -10.29 24.83
N LEU A 110 27.78 -10.20 23.50
CA LEU A 110 29.05 -10.16 22.77
C LEU A 110 29.81 -8.85 23.02
N GLY A 111 29.11 -7.74 23.26
CA GLY A 111 29.75 -6.47 23.60
C GLY A 111 30.55 -6.56 24.90
N MET A 112 30.01 -7.23 25.91
CA MET A 112 30.74 -7.52 27.15
C MET A 112 31.90 -8.49 26.93
N GLU A 113 31.69 -9.56 26.16
CA GLU A 113 32.72 -10.57 25.86
C GLU A 113 33.91 -9.97 25.09
N PHE A 114 33.65 -9.02 24.18
CA PHE A 114 34.68 -8.30 23.43
C PHE A 114 35.32 -7.14 24.22
N GLY A 115 34.96 -6.94 25.49
CA GLY A 115 35.53 -5.92 26.35
C GLY A 115 35.19 -4.48 25.94
N LEU A 116 34.04 -4.27 25.29
CA LEU A 116 33.58 -2.93 24.92
C LEU A 116 33.09 -2.17 26.16
N ASP A 117 33.38 -0.87 26.20
CA ASP A 117 32.83 0.02 27.23
C ASP A 117 31.31 0.15 27.09
N ALA A 118 30.63 0.42 28.21
CA ALA A 118 29.18 0.59 28.27
C ALA A 118 28.68 1.65 27.28
N GLY A 119 29.42 2.75 27.10
CA GLY A 119 29.08 3.78 26.12
C GLY A 119 29.06 3.26 24.67
N MET A 120 29.98 2.34 24.33
CA MET A 120 30.02 1.72 23.00
C MET A 120 28.85 0.77 22.80
N ILE A 121 28.52 -0.06 23.79
CA ILE A 121 27.38 -0.99 23.73
C ILE A 121 26.06 -0.21 23.56
N VAL A 122 25.89 0.88 24.31
CA VAL A 122 24.72 1.77 24.17
C VAL A 122 24.68 2.42 22.78
N ALA A 123 25.80 2.87 22.24
CA ALA A 123 25.87 3.41 20.87
C ALA A 123 25.43 2.37 19.83
N PHE A 124 25.86 1.12 19.98
CA PHE A 124 25.44 0.00 19.13
C PHE A 124 23.93 -0.27 19.22
N TYR A 125 23.36 -0.27 20.43
CA TYR A 125 21.90 -0.35 20.62
C TYR A 125 21.14 0.76 19.88
N LEU A 126 21.60 2.01 19.98
CA LEU A 126 20.99 3.15 19.28
C LEU A 126 21.06 2.98 17.75
N TYR A 127 22.17 2.46 17.25
CA TYR A 127 22.31 2.17 15.83
C TYR A 127 21.35 1.06 15.36
N LEU A 128 21.15 -0.02 16.13
CA LEU A 128 20.15 -1.06 15.79
C LEU A 128 18.78 -0.45 15.57
N SER A 129 18.31 0.39 16.50
CA SER A 129 17.01 1.06 16.37
C SER A 129 16.92 1.91 15.09
N ARG A 130 18.00 2.62 14.75
CA ARG A 130 18.09 3.42 13.52
C ARG A 130 18.14 2.60 12.24
N PHE A 131 18.58 1.33 12.27
CA PHE A 131 18.56 0.44 11.11
C PHE A 131 17.22 -0.30 10.96
N PHE A 132 16.62 -0.75 12.06
CA PHE A 132 15.38 -1.53 12.03
C PHE A 132 14.15 -0.72 11.61
N ASN A 133 14.08 0.56 11.98
CA ASN A 133 12.97 1.45 11.61
C ASN A 133 12.87 1.70 10.08
N PRO A 134 13.93 2.16 9.38
CA PRO A 134 13.84 2.44 7.95
C PRO A 134 13.65 1.19 7.09
N ILE A 135 14.15 0.02 7.50
CA ILE A 135 13.93 -1.23 6.76
C ILE A 135 12.43 -1.56 6.68
N GLN A 136 11.69 -1.32 7.75
CA GLN A 136 10.24 -1.50 7.76
C GLN A 136 9.51 -0.50 6.84
N ASN A 137 10.00 0.74 6.77
CA ASN A 137 9.37 1.82 6.00
C ASN A 137 9.76 1.83 4.51
N LEU A 138 10.88 1.21 4.13
CA LEU A 138 11.40 1.19 2.76
C LEU A 138 10.41 0.58 1.75
N ALA A 139 9.66 -0.44 2.17
CA ALA A 139 8.67 -1.08 1.33
C ALA A 139 7.50 -0.15 0.97
N ASP A 140 7.06 0.68 1.91
CA ASP A 140 5.98 1.65 1.70
C ASP A 140 6.42 2.79 0.78
N GLN A 141 7.67 3.24 0.91
CA GLN A 141 8.22 4.25 0.01
C GLN A 141 8.29 3.80 -1.45
N LEU A 142 8.72 2.55 -1.70
CA LEU A 142 8.72 2.00 -3.07
C LEU A 142 7.31 1.91 -3.66
N ASN A 143 6.32 1.52 -2.86
CA ASN A 143 4.93 1.48 -3.32
C ASN A 143 4.39 2.89 -3.60
N ASN A 144 4.77 3.88 -2.79
CA ASN A 144 4.37 5.27 -3.01
C ASN A 144 5.01 5.86 -4.27
N LEU A 145 6.28 5.54 -4.54
CA LEU A 145 6.95 5.94 -5.78
C LEU A 145 6.24 5.36 -7.00
N GLN A 146 5.86 4.07 -6.99
CA GLN A 146 5.11 3.46 -8.11
C GLN A 146 3.76 4.15 -8.34
N LYS A 147 3.01 4.45 -7.27
CA LYS A 147 1.74 5.20 -7.38
C LYS A 147 1.97 6.60 -7.95
N ALA A 148 3.02 7.28 -7.50
CA ALA A 148 3.38 8.60 -7.99
C ALA A 148 3.69 8.54 -9.50
N THR A 149 4.45 7.56 -9.97
CA THR A 149 4.73 7.38 -11.41
C THR A 149 3.44 7.22 -12.22
N THR A 150 2.52 6.34 -11.83
CA THR A 150 1.24 6.17 -12.54
C THR A 150 0.36 7.43 -12.52
N ALA A 151 0.38 8.19 -11.41
CA ALA A 151 -0.35 9.45 -11.33
C ALA A 151 0.29 10.52 -12.24
N SER A 152 1.62 10.60 -12.29
CA SER A 152 2.36 11.49 -13.17
C SER A 152 2.10 11.18 -14.65
N GLU A 153 2.09 9.92 -15.06
CA GLU A 153 1.74 9.52 -16.44
C GLU A 153 0.35 10.04 -16.84
N ARG A 154 -0.66 9.90 -15.97
CA ARG A 154 -2.01 10.41 -16.23
C ARG A 154 -2.05 11.94 -16.31
N LEU A 155 -1.30 12.61 -15.46
CA LEU A 155 -1.21 14.07 -15.47
C LEU A 155 -0.55 14.59 -16.76
N PHE A 156 0.56 13.99 -17.18
CA PHE A 156 1.21 14.37 -18.45
C PHE A 156 0.32 14.05 -19.65
N ASN A 157 -0.34 12.88 -19.67
CA ASN A 157 -1.30 12.57 -20.71
C ASN A 157 -2.42 13.61 -20.80
N LEU A 158 -2.90 14.14 -19.67
CA LEU A 158 -3.92 15.20 -19.63
C LEU A 158 -3.37 16.53 -20.15
N LEU A 159 -2.15 16.91 -19.77
CA LEU A 159 -1.50 18.13 -20.25
C LEU A 159 -1.22 18.09 -21.76
N ASP A 160 -0.94 16.89 -22.30
CA ASP A 160 -0.69 16.67 -23.72
C ASP A 160 -1.98 16.53 -24.56
N VAL A 161 -3.16 16.55 -23.92
CA VAL A 161 -4.44 16.57 -24.64
C VAL A 161 -4.50 17.83 -25.51
N LYS A 162 -4.49 17.63 -26.84
CA LYS A 162 -4.70 18.72 -27.80
C LYS A 162 -6.20 19.02 -27.88
N PRO A 163 -6.63 20.29 -27.77
CA PRO A 163 -8.03 20.65 -27.96
C PRO A 163 -8.51 20.24 -29.35
N GLU A 164 -9.65 19.58 -29.42
CA GLU A 164 -10.26 19.14 -30.67
C GLU A 164 -10.80 20.33 -31.48
N ILE A 165 -11.32 21.33 -30.78
CA ILE A 165 -11.73 22.62 -31.35
C ILE A 165 -10.67 23.64 -31.00
N ARG A 166 -10.07 24.24 -32.03
CA ARG A 166 -9.11 25.34 -31.91
C ARG A 166 -9.59 26.48 -32.77
N ASP A 167 -9.40 27.70 -32.29
CA ASP A 167 -9.67 28.88 -33.09
C ASP A 167 -8.87 28.80 -34.38
N ARG A 168 -9.52 29.16 -35.49
CA ARG A 168 -8.80 29.28 -36.76
C ARG A 168 -7.80 30.43 -36.65
N LYS A 169 -6.71 30.36 -37.41
CA LYS A 169 -5.67 31.42 -37.41
C LYS A 169 -6.23 32.80 -37.80
N ASP A 170 -7.34 32.81 -38.53
CA ASP A 170 -8.09 33.97 -39.00
C ASP A 170 -9.36 34.24 -38.17
N ALA A 171 -9.46 33.72 -36.94
CA ALA A 171 -10.59 33.98 -36.07
C ALA A 171 -10.75 35.48 -35.82
N VAL A 172 -11.93 36.01 -36.16
CA VAL A 172 -12.30 37.41 -35.96
C VAL A 172 -12.85 37.62 -34.55
N THR A 173 -12.40 38.69 -33.90
CA THR A 173 -12.93 39.13 -32.62
C THR A 173 -14.29 39.79 -32.82
N VAL A 174 -15.30 39.39 -32.05
CA VAL A 174 -16.67 39.92 -32.18
C VAL A 174 -16.89 40.98 -31.10
N ASP A 175 -16.89 42.25 -31.49
CA ASP A 175 -17.11 43.37 -30.55
C ASP A 175 -18.59 43.60 -30.19
N LYS A 176 -19.51 43.25 -31.09
CA LYS A 176 -20.97 43.29 -30.88
C LYS A 176 -21.64 42.08 -31.51
N PHE A 177 -22.47 41.39 -30.73
CA PHE A 177 -23.19 40.19 -31.15
C PHE A 177 -24.70 40.46 -31.19
N GLU A 178 -25.32 40.35 -32.38
CA GLU A 178 -26.76 40.59 -32.60
C GLU A 178 -27.65 39.37 -32.29
N GLY A 179 -27.09 38.21 -31.92
CA GLY A 179 -27.88 37.03 -31.54
C GLY A 179 -28.54 36.26 -32.68
N LYS A 180 -28.23 36.56 -33.95
CA LYS A 180 -28.75 35.81 -35.11
C LYS A 180 -27.98 34.50 -35.26
N ILE A 181 -28.69 33.37 -35.16
CA ILE A 181 -28.14 32.02 -35.29
C ILE A 181 -28.85 31.33 -36.45
N GLU A 182 -28.09 30.73 -37.37
CA GLU A 182 -28.62 30.00 -38.53
C GLU A 182 -27.78 28.73 -38.74
N PHE A 183 -28.45 27.60 -38.98
CA PHE A 183 -27.84 26.30 -39.25
C PHE A 183 -28.04 26.00 -40.75
N LYS A 184 -26.96 25.90 -41.53
CA LYS A 184 -27.01 25.58 -42.97
C LYS A 184 -26.32 24.25 -43.27
N ASN A 185 -27.08 23.27 -43.74
CA ASN A 185 -26.60 21.95 -44.15
C ASN A 185 -25.69 21.29 -43.10
N VAL A 186 -26.18 21.24 -41.88
CA VAL A 186 -25.54 20.70 -40.68
C VAL A 186 -26.35 19.54 -40.13
#